data_AF-A0A5C5Q3N5-F1
#
_entry.id   AF-A0A5C5Q3N5-F1
#
_cell.length_a   1.000
_cell.length_b   1.000
_cell.length_c   1.000
_cell.angle_alpha   90.00
_cell.angle_beta   90.00
_cell.angle_gamma   90.00
#
_symmetry.space_group_name_H-M   'P 1'
#
loop_
_entity.id
_entity.type
_entity.pdbx_description
1 polymer ?
#
loop_
_entity_poly.entity_id
_entity_poly.type
_entity_poly.pdbx_seq_one_letter_code
_entity_poly.pdbx_strand_id
1 'polypeptide(L)'
;MSNLIVNGEFTDFGDKWTHLGATFDGRTATVKYISKPGYIEQEIVLEAPLKKNDAVRVKFKVSDLIASFSVTLEGVGNRVFLSGGDYDIAFVLPADMVSDRLALKFEAPNSLVLDDVWLEVENKVCTPKDVIKNGDFSSRDEYWTYDGFTTFVDGKANIAGVGHIKQTVTLDRPLNTADIVKVNFTLSNVYGGVTVSVGDSAHQAINKSGVYTLAIPILSDHADNNVVVRFQAENAFDIDDISVIVCL
;
A
#
# COMPACT_ATOMS: atom_id res chain seq x y z
N MET A 1 -11.09 5.83 14.67
CA MET A 1 -10.96 6.81 13.57
C MET A 1 -12.26 6.80 12.78
N SER A 2 -12.71 7.94 12.26
CA SER A 2 -13.97 8.05 11.53
C SER A 2 -13.76 7.77 10.05
N ASN A 3 -14.69 7.04 9.42
CA ASN A 3 -14.73 6.90 7.96
C ASN A 3 -14.87 8.28 7.32
N LEU A 4 -14.01 8.59 6.37
CA LEU A 4 -14.13 9.80 5.55
C LEU A 4 -15.00 9.57 4.31
N ILE A 5 -15.31 8.32 3.97
CA ILE A 5 -16.24 7.97 2.90
C ILE A 5 -17.68 8.16 3.38
N VAL A 6 -18.46 8.86 2.58
CA VAL A 6 -19.90 8.99 2.75
C VAL A 6 -20.59 7.92 1.91
N ASN A 7 -21.48 7.14 2.53
CA ASN A 7 -22.26 6.10 1.84
C ASN A 7 -21.37 5.06 1.13
N GLY A 8 -20.36 4.54 1.84
CA GLY A 8 -19.49 3.45 1.37
C GLY A 8 -20.15 2.07 1.27
N GLU A 9 -21.28 1.90 1.95
CA GLU A 9 -22.15 0.71 1.94
C GLU A 9 -23.25 0.81 0.85
N PHE A 10 -23.24 1.89 0.07
CA PHE A 10 -24.15 2.13 -1.06
C PHE A 10 -25.66 2.09 -0.76
N THR A 11 -26.08 2.36 0.49
CA THR A 11 -27.51 2.36 0.89
C THR A 11 -28.32 3.47 0.23
N ASP A 12 -27.69 4.60 -0.13
CA ASP A 12 -28.35 5.75 -0.76
C ASP A 12 -28.30 5.73 -2.30
N PHE A 13 -28.22 4.56 -2.93
CA PHE A 13 -28.29 4.36 -4.39
C PHE A 13 -27.35 5.21 -5.26
N GLY A 14 -26.22 5.66 -4.70
CA GLY A 14 -25.16 6.35 -5.45
C GLY A 14 -25.18 7.88 -5.39
N ASP A 15 -26.14 8.51 -4.70
CA ASP A 15 -26.30 9.98 -4.67
C ASP A 15 -25.08 10.76 -4.12
N LYS A 16 -24.13 10.06 -3.49
CA LYS A 16 -22.90 10.61 -2.91
C LYS A 16 -21.65 10.35 -3.76
N TRP A 17 -21.82 9.80 -4.95
CA TRP A 17 -20.74 9.34 -5.81
C TRP A 17 -20.88 9.95 -7.20
N THR A 18 -19.75 10.37 -7.77
CA THR A 18 -19.64 10.65 -9.20
C THR A 18 -19.36 9.33 -9.91
N HIS A 19 -20.12 8.96 -10.93
CA HIS A 19 -19.96 7.65 -11.55
C HIS A 19 -20.26 7.63 -13.04
N LEU A 20 -19.72 6.63 -13.72
CA LEU A 20 -20.00 6.29 -15.10
C LEU A 20 -20.08 4.77 -15.24
N GLY A 21 -21.17 4.27 -15.82
CA GLY A 21 -21.36 2.82 -15.97
C GLY A 21 -21.57 2.09 -14.65
N ALA A 22 -21.84 2.82 -13.55
CA ALA A 22 -22.17 2.24 -12.25
C ALA A 22 -23.69 2.18 -12.02
N THR A 23 -24.14 1.11 -11.37
CA THR A 23 -25.51 0.93 -10.88
C THR A 23 -25.48 0.50 -9.42
N PHE A 24 -26.48 0.91 -8.64
CA PHE A 24 -26.55 0.68 -7.20
C PHE A 24 -27.83 -0.07 -6.86
N ASP A 25 -27.74 -1.08 -6.00
CA ASP A 25 -28.89 -1.90 -5.58
C ASP A 25 -29.29 -1.69 -4.11
N GLY A 26 -28.67 -0.71 -3.45
CA GLY A 26 -28.87 -0.42 -2.01
C GLY A 26 -27.98 -1.25 -1.09
N ARG A 27 -27.07 -2.05 -1.64
CA ARG A 27 -26.06 -2.83 -0.89
C ARG A 27 -24.68 -2.76 -1.53
N THR A 28 -24.61 -2.70 -2.85
CA THR A 28 -23.36 -2.70 -3.60
C THR A 28 -23.42 -1.73 -4.77
N ALA A 29 -22.24 -1.39 -5.30
CA ALA A 29 -22.09 -0.69 -6.57
C ALA A 29 -21.53 -1.63 -7.63
N THR A 30 -22.31 -1.93 -8.68
CA THR A 30 -21.81 -2.64 -9.85
C THR A 30 -21.26 -1.64 -10.85
N VAL A 31 -19.98 -1.71 -11.19
CA VAL A 31 -19.31 -0.83 -12.16
C VAL A 31 -18.98 -1.64 -13.41
N LYS A 32 -19.45 -1.19 -14.58
CA LYS A 32 -19.31 -1.91 -15.85
C LYS A 32 -18.79 -1.02 -16.99
N TYR A 33 -18.13 -1.67 -17.94
CA TYR A 33 -17.82 -1.09 -19.23
C TYR A 33 -19.12 -0.79 -19.98
N ILE A 34 -19.14 0.39 -20.61
CA ILE A 34 -20.20 0.79 -21.53
C ILE A 34 -19.61 1.04 -22.93
N SER A 35 -18.95 2.18 -23.12
CA SER A 35 -18.14 2.55 -24.30
C SER A 35 -16.71 2.93 -23.92
N LYS A 36 -16.44 3.02 -22.62
CA LYS A 36 -15.16 3.27 -21.96
C LYS A 36 -15.19 2.61 -20.58
N PRO A 37 -14.04 2.45 -19.91
CA PRO A 37 -13.99 1.95 -18.54
C PRO A 37 -15.00 2.68 -17.64
N GLY A 38 -15.76 1.89 -16.88
CA GLY A 38 -16.68 2.41 -15.87
C GLY A 38 -15.90 2.84 -14.63
N TYR A 39 -16.43 3.80 -13.90
CA TYR A 39 -15.83 4.23 -12.64
C TYR A 39 -16.87 4.68 -11.62
N ILE A 40 -16.44 4.70 -10.37
CA ILE A 40 -17.10 5.36 -9.25
C ILE A 40 -16.05 6.15 -8.47
N GLU A 41 -16.37 7.38 -8.11
CA GLU A 41 -15.44 8.36 -7.53
C GLU A 41 -16.14 9.19 -6.44
N GLN A 42 -15.42 9.46 -5.37
CA GLN A 42 -15.86 10.40 -4.34
C GLN A 42 -14.76 11.40 -4.03
N GLU A 43 -15.13 12.68 -4.08
CA GLU A 43 -14.32 13.76 -3.53
C GLU A 43 -14.55 13.83 -2.01
N ILE A 44 -13.47 13.84 -1.27
CA ILE A 44 -13.41 13.85 0.18
C ILE A 44 -12.81 15.18 0.61
N VAL A 45 -13.52 15.89 1.48
CA VAL A 45 -13.03 17.14 2.09
C VAL A 45 -12.43 16.81 3.46
N LEU A 46 -11.15 17.13 3.62
CA LEU A 46 -10.38 16.92 4.83
C LEU A 46 -10.50 18.12 5.76
N GLU A 47 -10.24 17.94 7.05
CA GLU A 47 -10.18 19.04 8.00
C GLU A 47 -9.01 20.00 7.72
N ALA A 48 -7.93 19.48 7.15
CA ALA A 48 -6.77 20.23 6.70
C ALA A 48 -6.03 19.49 5.57
N PRO A 49 -5.27 20.21 4.71
CA PRO A 49 -4.39 19.59 3.73
C PRO A 49 -3.35 18.68 4.38
N LEU A 50 -3.20 17.46 3.86
CA LEU A 50 -2.19 16.50 4.32
C LEU A 50 -0.79 16.91 3.85
N LYS A 51 0.22 16.40 4.55
CA LYS A 51 1.63 16.64 4.30
C LYS A 51 2.28 15.48 3.58
N LYS A 52 3.41 15.78 2.93
CA LYS A 52 4.31 14.77 2.40
C LYS A 52 4.61 13.74 3.48
N ASN A 53 4.58 12.46 3.09
CA ASN A 53 4.75 11.30 3.94
C ASN A 53 3.56 10.97 4.86
N ASP A 54 2.47 11.73 4.87
CA ASP A 54 1.23 11.25 5.49
C ASP A 54 0.72 10.02 4.75
N ALA A 55 0.05 9.12 5.47
CA ALA A 55 -0.55 7.93 4.87
C ALA A 55 -2.08 7.99 4.90
N VAL A 56 -2.70 7.45 3.86
CA VAL A 56 -4.15 7.29 3.74
C VAL A 56 -4.45 5.81 3.56
N ARG A 57 -5.26 5.24 4.44
CA ARG A 57 -5.71 3.84 4.38
C ARG A 57 -7.06 3.77 3.69
N VAL A 58 -7.20 2.80 2.79
CA VAL A 58 -8.44 2.52 2.06
C VAL A 58 -8.78 1.06 2.25
N LYS A 59 -9.98 0.78 2.74
CA LYS A 59 -10.55 -0.57 2.81
C LYS A 59 -11.75 -0.66 1.91
N PHE A 60 -11.94 -1.79 1.26
CA PHE A 60 -13.05 -2.02 0.34
C PHE A 60 -13.14 -3.51 -0.01
N LYS A 61 -14.29 -3.94 -0.50
CA LYS A 61 -14.51 -5.30 -0.98
C LYS A 61 -14.81 -5.29 -2.47
N VAL A 62 -14.24 -6.25 -3.19
CA VAL A 62 -14.53 -6.46 -4.61
C VAL A 62 -14.95 -7.89 -4.87
N SER A 63 -16.10 -8.05 -5.53
CA SER A 63 -16.59 -9.31 -6.06
C SER A 63 -16.90 -9.20 -7.56
N ASP A 64 -17.18 -10.33 -8.21
CA ASP A 64 -17.55 -10.42 -9.63
C ASP A 64 -16.62 -9.63 -10.59
N LEU A 65 -15.32 -9.62 -10.28
CA LEU A 65 -14.32 -8.93 -11.07
C LEU A 65 -14.07 -9.63 -12.40
N ILE A 66 -14.06 -8.86 -13.48
CA ILE A 66 -13.60 -9.32 -14.80
C ILE A 66 -12.25 -8.67 -15.15
N ALA A 67 -11.23 -9.50 -15.23
CA ALA A 67 -9.84 -9.19 -15.59
C ALA A 67 -9.05 -8.31 -14.60
N SER A 68 -9.49 -7.07 -14.37
CA SER A 68 -8.77 -6.14 -13.49
C SER A 68 -9.61 -4.93 -13.10
N PHE A 69 -9.16 -4.21 -12.08
CA PHE A 69 -9.62 -2.86 -11.74
C PHE A 69 -8.47 -2.04 -11.18
N SER A 70 -8.66 -0.73 -11.08
CA SER A 70 -7.70 0.16 -10.43
C SER A 70 -8.34 1.01 -9.36
N VAL A 71 -7.56 1.30 -8.32
CA VAL A 71 -7.88 2.26 -7.26
C VAL A 71 -6.91 3.41 -7.37
N THR A 72 -7.45 4.61 -7.57
CA THR A 72 -6.67 5.85 -7.69
C THR A 72 -7.03 6.75 -6.54
N LEU A 73 -5.99 7.26 -5.88
CA LEU A 73 -6.09 8.41 -5.00
C LEU A 73 -5.43 9.57 -5.73
N GLU A 74 -6.21 10.51 -6.24
CA GLU A 74 -5.75 11.53 -7.19
C GLU A 74 -4.60 12.37 -6.60
N GLY A 75 -3.56 12.59 -7.41
CA GLY A 75 -2.34 13.28 -6.97
C GLY A 75 -1.43 12.48 -6.03
N VAL A 76 -1.87 11.31 -5.54
CA VAL A 76 -1.13 10.47 -4.60
C VAL A 76 -0.61 9.21 -5.28
N GLY A 77 -1.49 8.43 -5.90
CA GLY A 77 -1.08 7.17 -6.53
C GLY A 77 -2.21 6.34 -7.12
N ASN A 78 -1.83 5.29 -7.82
CA ASN A 78 -2.73 4.34 -8.46
C ASN A 78 -2.25 2.91 -8.18
N ARG A 79 -3.18 1.99 -7.93
CA ARG A 79 -2.93 0.56 -7.79
C ARG A 79 -3.84 -0.23 -8.70
N VAL A 80 -3.33 -1.31 -9.29
CA VAL A 80 -4.08 -2.20 -10.19
C VAL A 80 -4.21 -3.57 -9.53
N PHE A 81 -5.41 -4.13 -9.56
CA PHE A 81 -5.74 -5.42 -8.97
C PHE A 81 -6.27 -6.35 -10.05
N LEU A 82 -5.95 -7.65 -9.92
CA LEU A 82 -6.27 -8.68 -10.92
C LEU A 82 -7.22 -9.76 -10.38
N SER A 83 -7.69 -9.61 -9.15
CA SER A 83 -8.63 -10.52 -8.48
C SER A 83 -9.64 -9.73 -7.66
N GLY A 84 -10.75 -10.37 -7.28
CA GLY A 84 -11.62 -9.87 -6.21
C GLY A 84 -11.08 -10.25 -4.83
N GLY A 85 -11.67 -9.69 -3.80
CA GLY A 85 -11.32 -9.95 -2.40
C GLY A 85 -11.64 -8.78 -1.48
N ASP A 86 -11.28 -8.96 -0.21
CA ASP A 86 -11.29 -7.91 0.81
C ASP A 86 -9.92 -7.24 0.79
N TYR A 87 -9.91 -5.93 0.57
CA TYR A 87 -8.69 -5.16 0.42
C TYR A 87 -8.52 -4.18 1.57
N ASP A 88 -7.29 -4.10 2.04
CA ASP A 88 -6.82 -3.12 3.00
C ASP A 88 -5.46 -2.62 2.52
N ILE A 89 -5.47 -1.41 1.96
CA ILE A 89 -4.31 -0.79 1.32
C ILE A 89 -4.04 0.56 1.93
N ALA A 90 -2.82 1.06 1.75
CA ALA A 90 -2.50 2.45 2.11
C ALA A 90 -1.69 3.13 1.03
N PHE A 91 -1.85 4.43 0.90
CA PHE A 91 -1.06 5.30 0.04
C PHE A 91 -0.23 6.23 0.91
N VAL A 92 0.97 6.60 0.44
CA VAL A 92 1.79 7.64 1.08
C VAL A 92 1.81 8.85 0.16
N LEU A 93 1.62 10.03 0.74
CA LEU A 93 1.65 11.27 -0.01
C LEU A 93 3.06 11.59 -0.51
N PRO A 94 3.26 11.75 -1.83
CA PRO A 94 4.58 12.04 -2.40
C PRO A 94 5.01 13.50 -2.17
N ALA A 95 4.05 14.40 -1.93
CA ALA A 95 4.25 15.83 -1.70
C ALA A 95 3.13 16.39 -0.81
N ASP A 96 3.34 17.60 -0.29
CA ASP A 96 2.30 18.32 0.45
C ASP A 96 1.09 18.60 -0.46
N MET A 97 -0.11 18.40 0.07
CA MET A 97 -1.33 18.80 -0.65
C MET A 97 -1.44 20.32 -0.69
N VAL A 98 -1.87 20.84 -1.83
CA VAL A 98 -2.16 22.28 -2.03
C VAL A 98 -3.62 22.63 -1.71
N SER A 99 -4.46 21.63 -1.50
CA SER A 99 -5.87 21.75 -1.11
C SER A 99 -6.21 20.74 -0.01
N ASP A 100 -7.36 20.91 0.61
CA ASP A 100 -7.97 20.00 1.57
C ASP A 100 -8.86 18.94 0.89
N ARG A 101 -8.71 18.74 -0.43
CA ARG A 101 -9.57 17.83 -1.21
C ARG A 101 -8.79 16.65 -1.75
N LEU A 102 -9.37 15.47 -1.61
CA LEU A 102 -8.83 14.20 -2.05
C LEU A 102 -9.88 13.48 -2.89
N ALA A 103 -9.52 12.93 -4.06
CA ALA A 103 -10.46 12.14 -4.86
C ALA A 103 -10.05 10.66 -4.83
N LEU A 104 -10.95 9.80 -4.35
CA LEU A 104 -10.81 8.35 -4.41
C LEU A 104 -11.66 7.81 -5.55
N LYS A 105 -11.02 7.12 -6.50
CA LYS A 105 -11.66 6.56 -7.69
C LYS A 105 -11.40 5.07 -7.82
N PHE A 106 -12.45 4.30 -8.06
CA PHE A 106 -12.40 2.90 -8.50
C PHE A 106 -12.78 2.84 -9.97
N GLU A 107 -11.91 2.26 -10.81
CA GLU A 107 -12.13 2.16 -12.26
C GLU A 107 -11.98 0.73 -12.74
N ALA A 108 -12.96 0.25 -13.50
CA ALA A 108 -12.96 -1.08 -14.09
C ALA A 108 -13.02 -1.00 -15.63
N PRO A 109 -12.06 -1.58 -16.36
CA PRO A 109 -12.15 -1.70 -17.81
C PRO A 109 -13.23 -2.68 -18.28
N ASN A 110 -13.74 -3.57 -17.41
CA ASN A 110 -14.76 -4.55 -17.77
C ASN A 110 -15.95 -4.55 -16.79
N SER A 111 -15.79 -5.15 -15.62
CA SER A 111 -16.85 -5.23 -14.61
C SER A 111 -16.24 -5.48 -13.24
N LEU A 112 -16.81 -4.87 -12.20
CA LEU A 112 -16.62 -5.24 -10.79
C LEU A 112 -17.91 -4.97 -10.00
N VAL A 113 -18.03 -5.62 -8.85
CA VAL A 113 -18.97 -5.24 -7.79
C VAL A 113 -18.15 -4.74 -6.61
N LEU A 114 -18.45 -3.52 -6.14
CA LEU A 114 -17.76 -2.84 -5.05
C LEU A 114 -18.68 -2.75 -3.83
N ASP A 115 -18.11 -2.94 -2.66
CA ASP A 115 -18.80 -2.86 -1.38
C ASP A 115 -17.88 -2.36 -0.25
N ASP A 116 -18.46 -1.97 0.89
CA ASP A 116 -17.80 -1.60 2.16
C ASP A 116 -16.63 -0.63 1.99
N VAL A 117 -16.82 0.47 1.26
CA VAL A 117 -15.74 1.43 0.99
C VAL A 117 -15.49 2.31 2.22
N TRP A 118 -14.25 2.26 2.71
CA TRP A 118 -13.80 3.00 3.87
C TRP A 118 -12.47 3.69 3.58
N LEU A 119 -12.33 4.93 4.04
CA LEU A 119 -11.09 5.68 3.96
C LEU A 119 -10.83 6.38 5.28
N GLU A 120 -9.59 6.30 5.75
CA GLU A 120 -9.12 7.05 6.91
C GLU A 120 -7.70 7.58 6.68
N VAL A 121 -7.42 8.73 7.27
CA VAL A 121 -6.05 9.28 7.32
C VAL A 121 -5.34 8.66 8.51
N GLU A 122 -4.08 8.28 8.33
CA GLU A 122 -3.22 7.88 9.44
C GLU A 122 -3.13 9.02 10.46
N ASN A 123 -3.76 8.84 11.61
CA ASN A 123 -3.75 9.82 12.67
C ASN A 123 -2.89 9.28 13.81
N LYS A 124 -1.57 9.48 13.73
CA LYS A 124 -0.66 9.01 14.77
C LYS A 124 0.01 10.19 15.47
N VAL A 125 -0.37 10.38 16.73
CA VAL A 125 0.39 11.17 17.70
C VAL A 125 1.55 10.28 18.17
N CYS A 126 2.60 10.19 17.36
CA CYS A 126 3.78 9.34 17.58
C CYS A 126 5.04 10.11 17.25
N THR A 127 6.19 9.64 17.76
CA THR A 127 7.49 10.03 17.23
C THR A 127 7.91 8.96 16.22
N PRO A 128 8.02 9.28 14.91
CA PRO A 128 8.47 8.33 13.91
C PRO A 128 9.90 7.85 14.23
N LYS A 129 10.14 6.53 14.12
CA LYS A 129 11.44 5.91 14.41
C LYS A 129 11.80 4.96 13.28
N ASP A 130 13.02 5.09 12.76
CA ASP A 130 13.61 4.05 11.91
C ASP A 130 14.07 2.88 12.78
N VAL A 131 13.62 1.69 12.43
CA VAL A 131 13.94 0.45 13.16
C VAL A 131 14.91 -0.45 12.40
N ILE A 132 15.27 -0.09 11.16
CA ILE A 132 16.24 -0.84 10.37
C ILE A 132 17.66 -0.52 10.85
N LYS A 133 18.49 -1.56 10.91
CA LYS A 133 19.93 -1.45 11.11
C LYS A 133 20.65 -1.77 9.81
N ASN A 134 21.69 -0.99 9.49
CA ASN A 134 22.55 -1.23 8.32
C ASN A 134 21.73 -1.35 7.01
N GLY A 135 20.76 -0.45 6.82
CA GLY A 135 19.92 -0.41 5.61
C GLY A 135 20.61 0.18 4.38
N ASP A 136 21.75 0.85 4.59
CA ASP A 136 22.67 1.36 3.55
C ASP A 136 23.73 0.30 3.14
N PHE A 137 23.69 -0.88 3.75
CA PHE A 137 24.64 -1.98 3.55
C PHE A 137 26.12 -1.57 3.66
N SER A 138 26.44 -0.49 4.38
CA SER A 138 27.81 -0.04 4.65
C SER A 138 28.63 -1.10 5.40
N SER A 139 27.94 -1.92 6.20
CA SER A 139 28.50 -3.07 6.93
C SER A 139 28.10 -4.41 6.30
N ARG A 140 27.89 -4.44 4.97
CA ARG A 140 27.50 -5.63 4.20
C ARG A 140 26.23 -6.26 4.76
N ASP A 141 26.26 -7.53 5.15
CA ASP A 141 25.12 -8.33 5.61
C ASP A 141 24.82 -8.22 7.11
N GLU A 142 25.53 -7.37 7.86
CA GLU A 142 25.28 -7.24 9.30
C GLU A 142 23.79 -6.93 9.56
N TYR A 143 23.18 -7.70 10.48
CA TYR A 143 21.75 -7.71 10.83
C TYR A 143 20.78 -8.29 9.78
N TRP A 144 21.26 -8.65 8.60
CA TRP A 144 20.43 -9.20 7.53
C TRP A 144 20.58 -10.71 7.42
N THR A 145 19.47 -11.38 7.14
CA THR A 145 19.45 -12.79 6.70
C THR A 145 19.00 -12.80 5.25
N TYR A 146 19.61 -13.66 4.44
CA TYR A 146 19.35 -13.74 3.02
C TYR A 146 19.40 -15.19 2.54
N ASP A 147 18.77 -15.45 1.39
CA ASP A 147 18.97 -16.68 0.63
C ASP A 147 19.21 -16.35 -0.86
N GLY A 148 19.26 -17.38 -1.70
CA GLY A 148 19.65 -17.23 -3.10
C GLY A 148 21.11 -16.82 -3.26
N PHE A 149 21.47 -16.33 -4.46
CA PHE A 149 22.79 -15.80 -4.72
C PHE A 149 22.80 -14.30 -4.38
N THR A 150 23.21 -13.97 -3.15
CA THR A 150 23.23 -12.58 -2.65
C THR A 150 24.66 -12.10 -2.42
N THR A 151 24.99 -10.91 -2.94
CA THR A 151 26.30 -10.25 -2.72
C THR A 151 26.11 -8.81 -2.26
N PHE A 152 27.06 -8.31 -1.47
CA PHE A 152 27.04 -6.95 -0.93
C PHE A 152 28.22 -6.16 -1.50
N VAL A 153 27.93 -5.18 -2.36
CA VAL A 153 28.95 -4.42 -3.11
C VAL A 153 28.49 -2.96 -3.19
N ASP A 154 29.42 -2.03 -2.95
CA ASP A 154 29.22 -0.58 -3.08
C ASP A 154 27.97 -0.03 -2.34
N GLY A 155 27.70 -0.55 -1.13
CA GLY A 155 26.55 -0.13 -0.32
C GLY A 155 25.21 -0.69 -0.81
N LYS A 156 25.22 -1.78 -1.59
CA LYS A 156 24.01 -2.41 -2.13
C LYS A 156 24.00 -3.90 -1.86
N ALA A 157 22.81 -4.44 -1.59
CA ALA A 157 22.56 -5.87 -1.68
C ALA A 157 22.09 -6.21 -3.10
N ASN A 158 22.81 -7.11 -3.78
CA ASN A 158 22.46 -7.63 -5.09
C ASN A 158 21.94 -9.05 -4.89
N ILE A 159 20.64 -9.27 -5.12
CA ILE A 159 19.97 -10.56 -4.94
C ILE A 159 19.71 -11.15 -6.33
N ALA A 160 20.17 -12.37 -6.59
CA ALA A 160 19.95 -13.05 -7.87
C ALA A 160 19.30 -14.44 -7.71
N GLY A 161 18.50 -14.81 -8.73
CA GLY A 161 17.65 -16.00 -8.70
C GLY A 161 16.41 -15.81 -7.83
N VAL A 162 15.70 -16.88 -7.49
CA VAL A 162 14.62 -16.80 -6.48
C VAL A 162 15.31 -16.55 -5.13
N GLY A 163 15.18 -15.33 -4.61
CA GLY A 163 15.92 -14.89 -3.43
C GLY A 163 15.17 -13.86 -2.59
N HIS A 164 15.56 -13.79 -1.33
CA HIS A 164 15.08 -12.78 -0.39
C HIS A 164 16.20 -12.24 0.50
N ILE A 165 15.97 -11.02 0.98
CA ILE A 165 16.72 -10.42 2.07
C ILE A 165 15.74 -9.94 3.13
N LYS A 166 16.05 -10.23 4.41
CA LYS A 166 15.17 -9.92 5.54
C LYS A 166 15.92 -9.52 6.79
N GLN A 167 15.29 -8.70 7.61
CA GLN A 167 15.77 -8.33 8.93
C GLN A 167 14.65 -8.53 9.94
N THR A 168 14.97 -9.15 11.09
CA THR A 168 14.06 -9.16 12.23
C THR A 168 14.36 -7.92 13.07
N VAL A 169 13.36 -7.05 13.23
CA VAL A 169 13.47 -5.83 14.03
C VAL A 169 12.61 -5.95 15.28
N THR A 170 13.12 -5.46 16.41
CA THR A 170 12.38 -5.42 17.68
C THR A 170 11.82 -4.02 17.89
N LEU A 171 10.51 -3.95 18.07
CA LEU A 171 9.73 -2.74 18.25
C LEU A 171 9.50 -2.42 19.73
N ASP A 172 9.10 -1.20 20.02
CA ASP A 172 8.79 -0.76 21.40
C ASP A 172 7.45 -1.36 21.91
N ARG A 173 6.55 -1.71 20.99
CA ARG A 173 5.30 -2.47 21.24
C ARG A 173 4.96 -3.37 20.05
N PRO A 174 4.09 -4.37 20.20
CA PRO A 174 3.57 -5.13 19.06
C PRO A 174 2.78 -4.24 18.10
N LEU A 175 2.83 -4.59 16.81
CA LEU A 175 1.98 -3.98 15.79
C LEU A 175 0.55 -4.49 15.93
N ASN A 176 -0.42 -3.64 15.64
CA ASN A 176 -1.84 -4.01 15.61
C ASN A 176 -2.51 -3.55 14.32
N THR A 177 -3.74 -4.00 14.10
CA THR A 177 -4.53 -3.71 12.90
C THR A 177 -4.82 -2.24 12.64
N ALA A 178 -4.60 -1.33 13.60
CA ALA A 178 -4.71 0.11 13.38
C ALA A 178 -3.40 0.73 12.85
N ASP A 179 -2.30 -0.02 12.87
CA ASP A 179 -0.99 0.46 12.44
C ASP A 179 -0.80 0.42 10.92
N ILE A 180 -0.11 1.45 10.44
CA ILE A 180 0.52 1.49 9.12
C ILE A 180 2.03 1.58 9.36
N VAL A 181 2.80 0.80 8.60
CA VAL A 181 4.26 0.82 8.59
C VAL A 181 4.74 1.42 7.28
N LYS A 182 5.63 2.41 7.37
CA LYS A 182 6.24 3.04 6.20
C LYS A 182 7.59 2.41 5.91
N VAL A 183 7.80 1.97 4.67
CA VAL A 183 9.05 1.33 4.23
C VAL A 183 9.63 2.18 3.10
N ASN A 184 10.81 2.74 3.31
CA ASN A 184 11.57 3.43 2.25
C ASN A 184 12.74 2.58 1.82
N PHE A 185 13.04 2.59 0.53
CA PHE A 185 14.16 1.87 -0.06
C PHE A 185 14.35 2.33 -1.51
N THR A 186 15.50 2.02 -2.07
CA THR A 186 15.80 2.22 -3.47
C THR A 186 16.00 0.86 -4.14
N LEU A 187 15.37 0.67 -5.30
CA LEU A 187 15.57 -0.50 -6.16
C LEU A 187 16.36 -0.13 -7.41
N SER A 188 17.30 -1.00 -7.78
CA SER A 188 17.96 -1.00 -9.08
C SER A 188 17.96 -2.41 -9.69
N ASN A 189 18.22 -2.51 -11.00
CA ASN A 189 18.34 -3.77 -11.73
C ASN A 189 17.22 -4.79 -11.41
N VAL A 190 15.97 -4.35 -11.47
CA VAL A 190 14.81 -5.17 -11.12
C VAL A 190 14.43 -6.11 -12.27
N TYR A 191 14.54 -7.41 -12.04
CA TYR A 191 14.15 -8.47 -12.95
C TYR A 191 13.08 -9.34 -12.28
N GLY A 192 11.80 -9.01 -12.51
CA GLY A 192 10.67 -9.68 -11.85
C GLY A 192 9.93 -8.74 -10.89
N GLY A 193 8.99 -9.30 -10.12
CA GLY A 193 8.25 -8.55 -9.11
C GLY A 193 8.88 -8.69 -7.72
N VAL A 194 9.28 -7.57 -7.12
CA VAL A 194 9.78 -7.50 -5.73
C VAL A 194 8.61 -7.27 -4.79
N THR A 195 8.29 -8.26 -3.96
CA THR A 195 7.30 -8.15 -2.88
C THR A 195 7.99 -7.66 -1.61
N VAL A 196 7.39 -6.67 -0.94
CA VAL A 196 7.85 -6.13 0.35
C VAL A 196 6.85 -6.52 1.42
N SER A 197 7.32 -7.06 2.53
CA SER A 197 6.46 -7.52 3.64
C SER A 197 7.00 -7.11 5.01
N VAL A 198 6.07 -6.89 5.94
CA VAL A 198 6.30 -6.58 7.35
C VAL A 198 5.43 -7.55 8.15
N GLY A 199 6.07 -8.56 8.73
CA GLY A 199 5.37 -9.71 9.31
C GLY A 199 4.58 -10.46 8.24
N ASP A 200 3.30 -10.70 8.51
CA ASP A 200 2.38 -11.36 7.58
C ASP A 200 1.69 -10.38 6.60
N SER A 201 1.94 -9.08 6.76
CA SER A 201 1.36 -8.04 5.89
C SER A 201 2.30 -7.74 4.72
N ALA A 202 1.80 -7.81 3.49
CA ALA A 202 2.61 -7.63 2.29
C ALA A 202 2.05 -6.54 1.36
N HIS A 203 2.96 -5.81 0.72
CA HIS A 203 2.66 -4.89 -0.35
C HIS A 203 2.65 -5.61 -1.71
N GLN A 204 1.87 -5.10 -2.65
CA GLN A 204 1.90 -5.55 -4.05
C GLN A 204 3.32 -5.47 -4.63
N ALA A 205 3.68 -6.44 -5.48
CA ALA A 205 4.98 -6.52 -6.09
C ALA A 205 5.32 -5.30 -6.95
N ILE A 206 6.57 -4.84 -6.85
CA ILE A 206 7.15 -3.72 -7.60
C ILE A 206 8.09 -4.27 -8.65
N ASN A 207 7.96 -3.82 -9.90
CA ASN A 207 8.68 -4.37 -11.04
C ASN A 207 9.51 -3.33 -11.80
N LYS A 208 9.84 -2.21 -11.15
CA LYS A 208 10.62 -1.12 -11.72
C LYS A 208 11.68 -0.67 -10.72
N SER A 209 12.78 -0.14 -11.26
CA SER A 209 13.78 0.58 -10.48
C SER A 209 13.25 1.96 -10.06
N GLY A 210 13.69 2.44 -8.91
CA GLY A 210 13.30 3.74 -8.38
C GLY A 210 13.46 3.84 -6.87
N VAL A 211 13.19 5.05 -6.35
CA VAL A 211 13.07 5.30 -4.91
C VAL A 211 11.61 5.10 -4.53
N TYR A 212 11.37 4.28 -3.51
CA TYR A 212 10.04 3.91 -3.07
C TYR A 212 9.82 4.31 -1.62
N THR A 213 8.63 4.83 -1.34
CA THR A 213 8.07 4.94 -0.01
C THR A 213 6.72 4.23 -0.03
N LEU A 214 6.63 3.11 0.68
CA LEU A 214 5.42 2.30 0.76
C LEU A 214 4.75 2.51 2.12
N ALA A 215 3.44 2.42 2.15
CA ALA A 215 2.67 2.20 3.37
C ALA A 215 2.10 0.78 3.34
N ILE A 216 2.33 0.04 4.41
CA ILE A 216 1.85 -1.33 4.61
C ILE A 216 0.93 -1.32 5.83
N PRO A 217 -0.40 -1.41 5.62
CA PRO A 217 -1.35 -1.65 6.71
C PRO A 217 -1.09 -3.00 7.36
N ILE A 218 -1.23 -3.06 8.68
CA ILE A 218 -1.14 -4.30 9.43
C ILE A 218 -2.50 -5.00 9.41
N LEU A 219 -2.53 -6.24 8.94
CA LEU A 219 -3.76 -7.00 8.68
C LEU A 219 -4.23 -7.83 9.88
N SER A 220 -3.34 -8.11 10.84
CA SER A 220 -3.62 -8.87 12.05
C SER A 220 -2.79 -8.33 13.21
N ASP A 221 -3.31 -8.47 14.44
CA ASP A 221 -2.54 -8.06 15.63
C ASP A 221 -1.37 -9.02 15.85
N HIS A 222 -0.17 -8.47 16.05
CA HIS A 222 1.02 -9.24 16.36
C HIS A 222 1.06 -9.53 17.87
N ALA A 223 1.43 -10.76 18.23
CA ALA A 223 1.53 -11.16 19.63
C ALA A 223 2.82 -10.66 20.30
N ASP A 224 3.87 -10.39 19.52
CA ASP A 224 5.17 -9.97 20.01
C ASP A 224 5.69 -8.70 19.32
N ASN A 225 6.80 -8.19 19.85
CA ASN A 225 7.44 -6.97 19.36
C ASN A 225 8.39 -7.23 18.17
N ASN A 226 8.60 -8.48 17.77
CA ASN A 226 9.53 -8.81 16.69
C ASN A 226 8.79 -8.89 15.37
N VAL A 227 9.22 -8.10 14.41
CA VAL A 227 8.66 -8.15 13.06
C VAL A 227 9.75 -8.42 12.04
N VAL A 228 9.44 -9.29 11.08
CA VAL A 228 10.32 -9.57 9.96
C VAL A 228 9.98 -8.61 8.84
N VAL A 229 10.93 -7.77 8.46
CA VAL A 229 10.88 -6.98 7.23
C VAL A 229 11.56 -7.80 6.15
N ARG A 230 10.89 -8.07 5.04
CA ARG A 230 11.41 -8.91 3.95
C ARG A 230 11.15 -8.30 2.58
N PHE A 231 12.18 -8.37 1.75
CA PHE A 231 12.14 -8.10 0.32
C PHE A 231 12.41 -9.41 -0.42
N GLN A 232 11.52 -9.81 -1.33
CA GLN A 232 11.63 -11.07 -2.06
C GLN A 232 11.25 -10.89 -3.53
N ALA A 233 11.92 -11.59 -4.43
CA ALA A 233 11.55 -11.62 -5.83
C ALA A 233 11.71 -13.03 -6.42
N GLU A 234 11.02 -13.28 -7.53
CA GLU A 234 11.10 -14.55 -8.28
C GLU A 234 12.38 -14.67 -9.13
N ASN A 235 13.14 -13.58 -9.23
CA ASN A 235 14.39 -13.49 -9.98
C ASN A 235 15.22 -12.35 -9.34
N ALA A 236 16.00 -11.58 -10.07
CA ALA A 236 16.98 -10.68 -9.47
C ALA A 236 16.49 -9.26 -9.15
N PHE A 237 17.08 -8.64 -8.13
CA PHE A 237 16.95 -7.21 -7.83
C PHE A 237 18.12 -6.72 -6.99
N ASP A 238 18.46 -5.44 -7.14
CA ASP A 238 19.38 -4.76 -6.24
C ASP A 238 18.60 -3.81 -5.34
N ILE A 239 19.02 -3.70 -4.08
CA ILE A 239 18.37 -2.85 -3.08
C ILE A 239 19.40 -2.15 -2.19
N ASP A 240 19.10 -0.91 -1.83
CA ASP A 240 19.84 -0.04 -0.91
C ASP A 240 18.90 0.96 -0.21
N ASP A 241 19.47 1.77 0.69
CA ASP A 241 18.80 2.85 1.43
C ASP A 241 17.52 2.43 2.18
N ILE A 242 17.53 1.23 2.77
CA ILE A 242 16.36 0.69 3.45
C ILE A 242 16.15 1.39 4.80
N SER A 243 14.96 1.95 5.00
CA SER A 243 14.47 2.40 6.31
C SER A 243 13.04 1.94 6.54
N VAL A 244 12.71 1.62 7.78
CA VAL A 244 11.34 1.29 8.17
C VAL A 244 10.93 2.24 9.27
N ILE A 245 10.04 3.15 8.90
CA ILE A 245 9.50 4.15 9.80
C ILE A 245 8.23 3.57 10.41
N VAL A 246 8.32 3.29 11.70
CA VAL A 246 7.17 2.93 12.53
C VAL A 246 6.80 4.11 13.41
N CYS A 247 5.51 4.23 13.64
CA CYS A 247 4.95 5.15 14.59
C CYS A 247 4.30 4.34 15.70
N LEU A 248 5.06 4.16 16.78
CA LEU A 248 4.74 3.34 17.93
C LEU A 248 4.29 4.18 19.11
#